data_AF-K8DXL0-F1
#
_entry.id   AF-K8DXL0-F1
#
_cell.length_a   1.000
_cell.length_b   1.000
_cell.length_c   1.000
_cell.angle_alpha   90.00
_cell.angle_beta   90.00
_cell.angle_gamma   90.00
#
_symmetry.space_group_name_H-M   'P 1'
#
loop_
_entity.id
_entity.type
_entity.pdbx_description
1 polymer ?
#
loop_
_entity_poly.entity_id
_entity_poly.type
_entity_poly.pdbx_seq_one_letter_code
_entity_poly.pdbx_strand_id
1 'polypeptide(L)'
;MIDSIDSLDCKPNQKFHCSSHTVKPAALKGHQVFLDVLPETWSVLPTNHPVIHYEVAIPDHSTPRPVKFGVHIVCPASLVKGQDVIVLTMECEKLKYITDQFNKPVIVVAVDNVQESACWLLVQDYISCLPTNQSANWRSQKNVTLHIPVRQLLASPRQLQQSVYGALEFIYMSHFHRYYELFNSRTKRFFASKNELELALQVESNRRSATGQNSCASGSAHSCSCQNTDDFQAFTLHSDSQIQAGLEKAQNMKLLDAKENRQAYYCISQALEVFGDRASAGVRYTAQGEMLFYDFLLHFKKAFDSMGNRSILHLTHPEDYSRYFSAVKELADIITLAIDEGEIIAASLLAIRLADTYLFAAPHIMRTFSQETAAPLMEYAQSMLITAHEMASLVEMPERAVQ
;
A
#
# COMPACT_ATOMS: atom_id res chain seq x y z
N MET A 1 -2.31 33.05 -25.90
CA MET A 1 -1.08 32.23 -25.97
C MET A 1 -1.37 31.02 -25.11
N ILE A 2 -1.70 29.91 -25.75
CA ILE A 2 -2.14 28.65 -25.14
C ILE A 2 -0.92 27.75 -25.22
N ASP A 3 -0.23 27.54 -24.10
CA ASP A 3 0.85 26.56 -24.04
C ASP A 3 0.31 25.20 -23.61
N SER A 4 0.43 24.29 -24.56
CA SER A 4 0.15 22.86 -24.55
C SER A 4 1.04 22.13 -23.54
N ILE A 5 0.45 21.36 -22.60
CA ILE A 5 1.17 20.50 -21.64
C ILE A 5 0.55 19.08 -21.61
N ASP A 6 0.07 18.58 -22.75
CA ASP A 6 -0.39 17.17 -22.88
C ASP A 6 0.32 16.40 -24.00
N SER A 7 1.45 16.92 -24.47
CA SER A 7 2.25 16.28 -25.52
C SER A 7 3.48 15.66 -24.91
N LEU A 8 3.40 14.38 -24.50
CA LEU A 8 4.50 13.40 -24.54
C LEU A 8 3.97 12.02 -24.08
N ASP A 9 3.00 11.43 -24.78
CA ASP A 9 2.72 9.98 -24.68
C ASP A 9 1.87 9.43 -25.86
N CYS A 10 2.09 9.97 -27.07
CA CYS A 10 1.48 9.45 -28.30
C CYS A 10 2.55 8.85 -29.22
N LYS A 11 2.73 7.53 -29.17
CA LYS A 11 3.27 6.76 -30.31
C LYS A 11 2.14 5.93 -30.95
N PRO A 12 1.88 6.08 -32.26
CA PRO A 12 0.86 5.31 -32.95
C PRO A 12 1.36 3.92 -33.35
N ASN A 13 0.48 2.93 -33.14
CA ASN A 13 0.32 1.66 -33.85
C ASN A 13 1.56 0.90 -34.33
N GLN A 14 1.84 -0.23 -33.66
CA GLN A 14 2.32 -1.42 -34.34
C GLN A 14 1.23 -2.49 -34.28
N LYS A 15 0.53 -2.69 -35.41
CA LYS A 15 -0.37 -3.83 -35.62
C LYS A 15 0.48 -5.10 -35.58
N PHE A 16 0.46 -5.81 -34.46
CA PHE A 16 0.91 -7.19 -34.42
C PHE A 16 -0.22 -8.08 -34.94
N HIS A 17 -0.08 -8.53 -36.18
CA HIS A 17 -0.71 -9.77 -36.63
C HIS A 17 -0.03 -10.92 -35.88
N CYS A 18 -0.61 -11.34 -34.77
CA CYS A 18 -0.19 -12.57 -34.09
C CYS A 18 -0.99 -13.73 -34.67
N SER A 19 -0.28 -14.58 -35.41
CA SER A 19 -0.76 -15.83 -35.97
C SER A 19 -1.38 -16.72 -34.88
N SER A 20 -2.56 -17.25 -35.19
CA SER A 20 -3.33 -18.20 -34.41
C SER A 20 -2.57 -19.52 -34.22
N HIS A 21 -1.77 -19.63 -33.16
CA HIS A 21 -1.28 -20.90 -32.64
C HIS A 21 -1.32 -20.90 -31.10
N THR A 22 -2.50 -20.68 -30.53
CA THR A 22 -2.78 -21.18 -29.18
C THR A 22 -3.25 -22.62 -29.33
N VAL A 23 -2.40 -23.55 -28.90
CA VAL A 23 -2.78 -24.93 -28.62
C VAL A 23 -3.93 -24.86 -27.62
N LYS A 24 -5.16 -25.13 -28.07
CA LYS A 24 -6.30 -25.30 -27.16
C LYS A 24 -5.90 -26.39 -26.16
N PRO A 25 -5.85 -26.11 -24.84
CA PRO A 25 -5.84 -27.20 -23.89
C PRO A 25 -7.08 -28.02 -24.19
N ALA A 26 -6.95 -29.35 -24.29
CA ALA A 26 -8.12 -30.22 -24.36
C ALA A 26 -8.99 -29.88 -23.13
N ALA A 27 -10.08 -29.14 -23.35
CA ALA A 27 -10.85 -28.57 -22.27
C ALA A 27 -11.42 -29.74 -21.48
N LEU A 28 -10.89 -29.97 -20.28
CA LEU A 28 -11.47 -30.88 -19.30
C LEU A 28 -12.95 -30.48 -19.16
N LYS A 29 -13.87 -31.45 -19.15
CA LYS A 29 -15.33 -31.24 -19.17
C LYS A 29 -15.79 -30.08 -18.27
N GLY A 30 -15.20 -29.93 -17.09
CA GLY A 30 -15.59 -28.86 -16.16
C GLY A 30 -15.21 -27.43 -16.59
N HIS A 31 -14.16 -27.23 -17.39
CA HIS A 31 -13.88 -25.92 -17.99
C HIS A 31 -14.96 -25.52 -19.00
N GLN A 32 -15.47 -26.49 -19.76
CA GLN A 32 -16.56 -26.25 -20.70
C GLN A 32 -17.84 -25.83 -19.95
N VAL A 33 -18.21 -26.56 -18.89
CA VAL A 33 -19.35 -26.20 -18.02
C VAL A 33 -19.22 -24.78 -17.47
N PHE A 34 -18.02 -24.39 -17.02
CA PHE A 34 -17.79 -23.01 -16.56
C PHE A 34 -18.05 -21.98 -17.66
N LEU A 35 -17.51 -22.19 -18.86
CA LEU A 35 -17.66 -21.26 -19.98
C LEU A 35 -19.12 -21.15 -20.46
N ASP A 36 -19.85 -22.27 -20.47
CA ASP A 36 -21.24 -22.34 -20.95
C ASP A 36 -22.25 -21.66 -20.00
N VAL A 37 -21.90 -21.54 -18.71
CA VAL A 37 -22.78 -20.94 -17.69
C VAL A 37 -22.61 -19.42 -17.58
N LEU A 38 -21.51 -18.87 -18.10
CA LEU A 38 -21.25 -17.44 -18.04
C LEU A 38 -22.14 -16.64 -19.00
N PRO A 39 -22.51 -15.38 -18.65
CA PRO A 39 -23.21 -14.52 -19.59
C PRO A 39 -22.40 -14.29 -20.87
N GLU A 40 -23.07 -14.35 -22.03
CA GLU A 40 -22.43 -14.13 -23.34
C GLU A 40 -21.79 -12.74 -23.49
N THR A 41 -22.26 -11.78 -22.70
CA THR A 41 -21.71 -10.41 -22.70
C THR A 41 -20.36 -10.31 -21.97
N TRP A 42 -19.99 -11.32 -21.17
CA TRP A 42 -18.73 -11.31 -20.44
C TRP A 42 -17.61 -11.84 -21.31
N SER A 43 -16.46 -11.17 -21.26
CA SER A 43 -15.27 -11.64 -21.96
C SER A 43 -14.45 -12.54 -21.05
N VAL A 44 -13.95 -13.66 -21.60
CA VAL A 44 -13.15 -14.64 -20.86
C VAL A 44 -11.84 -14.85 -21.60
N LEU A 45 -10.73 -14.62 -20.92
CA LEU A 45 -9.38 -14.77 -21.46
C LEU A 45 -8.60 -15.78 -20.64
N PRO A 46 -7.99 -16.81 -21.25
CA PRO A 46 -7.05 -17.69 -20.53
C PRO A 46 -5.84 -16.87 -20.08
N THR A 47 -5.25 -17.25 -18.95
CA THR A 47 -4.07 -16.54 -18.42
C THR A 47 -2.85 -17.45 -18.33
N ASN A 48 -1.67 -16.83 -18.23
CA ASN A 48 -0.40 -17.52 -17.98
C ASN A 48 -0.05 -17.57 -16.48
N HIS A 49 -0.97 -17.18 -15.59
CA HIS A 49 -0.72 -17.21 -14.15
C HIS A 49 -0.68 -18.67 -13.65
N PRO A 50 0.18 -19.00 -12.66
CA PRO A 50 0.37 -20.36 -12.17
C PRO A 50 -0.87 -20.96 -11.48
N VAL A 51 -1.76 -20.11 -10.95
CA VAL A 51 -2.95 -20.52 -10.19
C VAL A 51 -4.25 -20.14 -10.88
N ILE A 52 -4.26 -19.06 -11.65
CA ILE A 52 -5.48 -18.50 -12.24
C ILE A 52 -5.67 -19.06 -13.65
N HIS A 53 -6.81 -19.69 -13.90
CA HIS A 53 -7.11 -20.29 -15.20
C HIS A 53 -7.62 -19.24 -16.20
N TYR A 54 -8.49 -18.35 -15.75
CA TYR A 54 -9.09 -17.31 -16.60
C TYR A 54 -9.10 -15.95 -15.93
N GLU A 55 -8.97 -14.90 -16.73
CA GLU A 55 -9.38 -13.54 -16.40
C GLU A 55 -10.71 -13.27 -17.09
N VAL A 56 -11.71 -12.89 -16.31
CA VAL A 56 -13.04 -12.56 -16.80
C VAL A 56 -13.24 -11.06 -16.69
N ALA A 57 -13.76 -10.43 -17.75
CA ALA A 57 -14.11 -9.02 -17.76
C ALA A 57 -15.62 -8.83 -17.94
N ILE A 58 -16.24 -8.16 -16.96
CA ILE A 58 -17.64 -7.76 -16.93
C ILE A 58 -17.75 -6.38 -17.59
N PRO A 59 -18.47 -6.24 -18.71
CA PRO A 59 -18.76 -4.92 -19.25
C PRO A 59 -19.68 -4.17 -18.27
N ASP A 60 -19.33 -2.93 -17.94
CA ASP A 60 -20.16 -2.06 -17.11
C ASP A 60 -20.33 -0.71 -17.82
N HIS A 61 -21.58 -0.41 -18.22
CA HIS A 61 -21.95 0.82 -18.92
C HIS A 61 -21.68 2.10 -18.11
N SER A 62 -21.51 1.98 -16.79
CA SER A 62 -21.19 3.10 -15.92
C SER A 62 -19.70 3.45 -15.87
N THR A 63 -18.84 2.63 -16.50
CA THR A 63 -17.39 2.78 -16.47
C THR A 63 -16.77 2.69 -17.87
N PRO A 64 -15.65 3.38 -18.12
CA PRO A 64 -14.94 3.29 -19.41
C PRO A 64 -14.14 1.99 -19.56
N ARG A 65 -13.84 1.28 -18.47
CA ARG A 65 -13.04 0.05 -18.44
C ARG A 65 -13.86 -1.09 -17.84
N PRO A 66 -13.84 -2.32 -18.41
CA PRO A 66 -14.57 -3.43 -17.83
C PRO A 66 -13.97 -3.85 -16.48
N VAL A 67 -14.83 -4.33 -15.59
CA VAL A 67 -14.45 -4.84 -14.27
C VAL A 67 -13.87 -6.24 -14.44
N LYS A 68 -12.65 -6.46 -13.94
CA LYS A 68 -11.89 -7.69 -14.16
C LYS A 68 -11.71 -8.49 -12.88
N PHE A 69 -11.83 -9.81 -12.97
CA PHE A 69 -11.54 -10.74 -11.88
C PHE A 69 -10.90 -12.03 -12.38
N GLY A 70 -10.13 -12.69 -11.53
CA GLY A 70 -9.51 -13.98 -11.78
C GLY A 70 -10.41 -15.15 -11.40
N VAL A 71 -10.25 -16.27 -12.11
CA VAL A 71 -10.98 -17.51 -11.86
C VAL A 71 -10.02 -18.67 -11.67
N HIS A 72 -10.15 -19.35 -10.53
CA HIS A 72 -9.55 -20.65 -10.29
C HIS A 72 -10.64 -21.72 -10.35
N ILE A 73 -10.54 -22.65 -11.30
CA ILE A 73 -11.52 -23.72 -11.49
C ILE A 73 -11.05 -25.00 -10.80
N VAL A 74 -11.92 -25.61 -10.00
CA VAL A 74 -11.69 -26.89 -9.36
C VAL A 74 -12.70 -27.90 -9.90
N CYS A 75 -12.21 -28.94 -10.56
CA CYS A 75 -13.00 -30.03 -11.13
C CYS A 75 -12.66 -31.35 -10.43
N PRO A 76 -13.15 -31.60 -9.20
CA PRO A 76 -12.87 -32.86 -8.52
C PRO A 76 -13.60 -34.01 -9.22
N ALA A 77 -13.06 -35.23 -9.12
CA ALA A 77 -13.70 -36.43 -9.67
C ALA A 77 -15.09 -36.69 -9.04
N SER A 78 -15.24 -36.36 -7.76
CA SER A 78 -16.51 -36.37 -7.03
C SER A 78 -16.56 -35.18 -6.07
N LEU A 79 -17.63 -34.39 -6.12
CA LEU A 79 -17.87 -33.30 -5.17
C LEU A 79 -18.41 -33.86 -3.85
N VAL A 80 -17.76 -33.51 -2.74
CA VAL A 80 -18.30 -33.75 -1.40
C VAL A 80 -19.29 -32.62 -1.10
N LYS A 81 -20.58 -32.89 -1.31
CA LYS A 81 -21.67 -31.97 -1.00
C LYS A 81 -22.18 -32.25 0.41
N GLY A 82 -22.02 -31.28 1.30
CA GLY A 82 -22.80 -31.18 2.53
C GLY A 82 -24.20 -30.64 2.24
N GLN A 83 -24.98 -30.38 3.30
CA GLN A 83 -26.35 -29.88 3.17
C GLN A 83 -26.40 -28.49 2.50
N ASP A 84 -25.51 -27.58 2.89
CA ASP A 84 -25.49 -26.19 2.39
C ASP A 84 -24.17 -25.77 1.71
N VAL A 85 -23.14 -26.62 1.79
CA VAL A 85 -21.78 -26.28 1.35
C VAL A 85 -21.12 -27.42 0.56
N ILE A 86 -20.33 -27.04 -0.42
CA ILE A 86 -19.34 -27.88 -1.09
C ILE A 86 -18.02 -27.70 -0.37
N VAL A 87 -17.41 -28.81 0.06
CA VAL A 87 -16.11 -28.77 0.75
C VAL A 87 -15.00 -29.04 -0.26
N LEU A 88 -14.08 -28.09 -0.41
CA LEU A 88 -12.88 -28.24 -1.23
C LEU A 88 -11.63 -28.09 -0.37
N THR A 89 -10.56 -28.79 -0.73
CA THR A 89 -9.23 -28.57 -0.14
C THR A 89 -8.37 -27.82 -1.15
N MET A 90 -7.78 -26.71 -0.73
CA MET A 90 -6.85 -25.91 -1.54
C MET A 90 -5.49 -25.85 -0.86
N GLU A 91 -4.42 -25.95 -1.64
CA GLU A 91 -3.06 -25.72 -1.15
C GLU A 91 -2.92 -24.28 -0.65
N CYS A 92 -2.35 -24.11 0.54
CA CYS A 92 -2.20 -22.79 1.15
C CYS A 92 -1.33 -21.85 0.30
N GLU A 93 -0.30 -22.39 -0.36
CA GLU A 93 0.55 -21.61 -1.28
C GLU A 93 -0.24 -20.99 -2.45
N LYS A 94 -1.25 -21.68 -2.97
CA LYS A 94 -2.14 -21.12 -4.01
C LYS A 94 -2.99 -19.98 -3.45
N LEU A 95 -3.47 -20.14 -2.23
CA LEU A 95 -4.27 -19.12 -1.55
C LEU A 95 -3.43 -17.88 -1.23
N LYS A 96 -2.19 -18.06 -0.74
CA LYS A 96 -1.20 -16.98 -0.56
C LYS A 96 -0.89 -16.27 -1.88
N TYR A 97 -0.67 -17.02 -2.96
CA TYR A 97 -0.45 -16.43 -4.28
C TYR A 97 -1.62 -15.51 -4.67
N ILE A 98 -2.86 -15.98 -4.50
CA ILE A 98 -4.07 -15.21 -4.79
C ILE A 98 -4.16 -13.95 -3.91
N THR A 99 -3.85 -14.04 -2.62
CA THR A 99 -4.04 -12.92 -1.69
C THR A 99 -2.91 -11.90 -1.72
N ASP A 100 -1.68 -12.37 -1.93
CA ASP A 100 -0.48 -11.57 -1.70
C ASP A 100 0.12 -11.06 -3.02
N GLN A 101 -0.12 -11.76 -4.15
CA GLN A 101 0.47 -11.43 -5.45
C GLN A 101 -0.54 -11.03 -6.52
N PHE A 102 -1.78 -11.52 -6.43
CA PHE A 102 -2.80 -11.26 -7.45
C PHE A 102 -3.69 -10.07 -7.05
N ASN A 103 -3.39 -8.89 -7.60
CA ASN A 103 -4.06 -7.61 -7.27
C ASN A 103 -5.47 -7.45 -7.87
N LYS A 104 -6.23 -8.53 -8.02
CA LYS A 104 -7.61 -8.51 -8.53
C LYS A 104 -8.48 -9.48 -7.72
N PRO A 105 -9.81 -9.30 -7.69
CA PRO A 105 -10.71 -10.26 -7.08
C PRO A 105 -10.51 -11.64 -7.70
N VAL A 106 -10.57 -12.69 -6.88
CA VAL A 106 -10.47 -14.07 -7.38
C VAL A 106 -11.63 -14.88 -6.85
N ILE A 107 -12.31 -15.57 -7.76
CA ILE A 107 -13.28 -16.58 -7.40
C ILE A 107 -12.70 -17.98 -7.60
N VAL A 108 -12.98 -18.85 -6.65
CA VAL A 108 -12.81 -20.29 -6.80
C VAL A 108 -14.14 -20.86 -7.28
N VAL A 109 -14.12 -21.58 -8.40
CA VAL A 109 -15.30 -22.20 -8.99
C VAL A 109 -15.23 -23.71 -8.82
N ALA A 110 -16.15 -24.28 -8.05
CA ALA A 110 -16.38 -25.71 -7.98
C ALA A 110 -17.32 -26.13 -9.12
N VAL A 111 -16.87 -27.05 -9.96
CA VAL A 111 -17.67 -27.58 -11.07
C VAL A 111 -18.14 -28.99 -10.78
N ASP A 112 -19.45 -29.20 -10.86
CA ASP A 112 -20.10 -30.51 -10.84
C ASP A 112 -20.23 -31.04 -12.27
N ASN A 113 -19.39 -32.00 -12.64
CA ASN A 113 -19.40 -32.60 -13.97
C ASN A 113 -20.63 -33.49 -14.24
N VAL A 114 -21.33 -33.95 -13.19
CA VAL A 114 -22.50 -34.83 -13.29
C VAL A 114 -23.76 -33.99 -13.49
N GLN A 115 -23.91 -32.93 -12.69
CA GLN A 115 -25.06 -32.02 -12.77
C GLN A 115 -24.84 -30.85 -13.73
N GLU A 116 -23.64 -30.73 -14.31
CA GLU A 116 -23.24 -29.64 -15.20
C GLU A 116 -23.55 -28.26 -14.61
N SER A 117 -23.22 -28.11 -13.32
CA SER A 117 -23.43 -26.89 -12.56
C SER A 117 -22.11 -26.38 -11.96
N ALA A 118 -22.05 -25.08 -11.72
CA ALA A 118 -20.88 -24.41 -11.16
C ALA A 118 -21.30 -23.53 -9.98
N CYS A 119 -20.63 -23.73 -8.84
CA CYS A 119 -20.75 -22.89 -7.65
C CYS A 119 -19.46 -22.10 -7.46
N TRP A 120 -19.55 -20.88 -6.93
CA TRP A 120 -18.38 -20.02 -6.75
C TRP A 120 -18.21 -19.57 -5.29
N LEU A 121 -16.98 -19.23 -4.93
CA LEU A 121 -16.60 -18.61 -3.66
C LEU A 121 -15.60 -17.50 -3.95
N LEU A 122 -15.87 -16.29 -3.45
CA LEU A 122 -14.93 -15.19 -3.51
C LEU A 122 -13.85 -15.37 -2.43
N VAL A 123 -12.59 -15.39 -2.85
CA VAL A 123 -11.46 -15.67 -1.97
C VAL A 123 -11.28 -14.56 -0.92
N GLN A 124 -11.42 -13.30 -1.33
CA GLN A 124 -11.26 -12.14 -0.45
C GLN A 124 -12.24 -12.18 0.72
N ASP A 125 -13.53 -12.42 0.46
CA ASP A 125 -14.57 -12.56 1.48
C ASP A 125 -14.36 -13.77 2.38
N TYR A 126 -13.91 -14.89 1.80
CA TYR A 126 -13.67 -16.10 2.58
C TYR A 126 -12.57 -15.86 3.63
N ILE A 127 -11.48 -15.20 3.25
CA ILE A 127 -10.33 -14.98 4.12
C ILE A 127 -10.60 -13.89 5.16
N SER A 128 -11.35 -12.84 4.82
CA SER A 128 -11.73 -11.81 5.79
C SER A 128 -12.65 -12.35 6.89
N CYS A 129 -13.46 -13.37 6.58
CA CYS A 129 -14.36 -14.02 7.52
C CYS A 129 -13.74 -15.18 8.31
N LEU A 130 -12.47 -15.55 8.06
CA LEU A 130 -11.81 -16.62 8.80
C LEU A 130 -11.66 -16.21 10.28
N PRO A 131 -12.29 -16.91 11.25
CA PRO A 131 -12.25 -16.51 12.64
C PRO A 131 -10.82 -16.48 13.17
N THR A 132 -10.43 -15.38 13.80
CA THR A 132 -9.11 -15.16 14.41
C THR A 132 -8.71 -16.24 15.42
N ASN A 133 -9.67 -17.05 15.91
CA ASN A 133 -9.45 -18.07 16.92
C ASN A 133 -9.55 -19.53 16.41
N GLN A 134 -10.05 -19.80 15.19
CA GLN A 134 -10.14 -21.18 14.63
C GLN A 134 -9.21 -21.41 13.44
N SER A 135 -8.75 -20.34 12.78
CA SER A 135 -7.87 -20.38 11.60
C SER A 135 -6.77 -19.32 11.66
N ALA A 136 -6.39 -18.89 12.89
CA ALA A 136 -5.41 -17.84 13.19
C ALA A 136 -4.11 -17.93 12.38
N ASN A 137 -3.72 -19.15 11.97
CA ASN A 137 -2.51 -19.40 11.21
C ASN A 137 -2.78 -20.19 9.92
N TRP A 138 -3.87 -19.91 9.17
CA TRP A 138 -4.11 -20.56 7.88
C TRP A 138 -2.88 -20.46 6.95
N ARG A 139 -2.16 -19.33 6.99
CA ARG A 139 -0.90 -19.12 6.26
C ARG A 139 0.22 -20.11 6.63
N SER A 140 0.18 -20.75 7.80
CA SER A 140 1.15 -21.78 8.21
C SER A 140 0.73 -23.20 7.82
N GLN A 141 -0.53 -23.39 7.43
CA GLN A 141 -1.06 -24.72 7.10
C GLN A 141 -0.59 -25.14 5.70
N LYS A 142 -0.49 -26.45 5.46
CA LYS A 142 -0.22 -26.99 4.13
C LYS A 142 -1.42 -26.78 3.19
N ASN A 143 -2.62 -27.03 3.73
CA ASN A 143 -3.88 -26.98 3.02
C ASN A 143 -4.92 -26.21 3.83
N VAL A 144 -5.86 -25.56 3.13
CA VAL A 144 -7.01 -24.87 3.70
C VAL A 144 -8.30 -25.49 3.14
N THR A 145 -9.27 -25.71 4.01
CA THR A 145 -10.58 -26.28 3.65
C THR A 145 -11.55 -25.16 3.29
N LEU A 146 -11.85 -24.99 2.02
CA LEU A 146 -12.81 -24.01 1.52
C LEU A 146 -14.24 -24.55 1.62
N HIS A 147 -15.15 -23.71 2.11
CA HIS A 147 -16.58 -24.01 2.20
C HIS A 147 -17.34 -23.15 1.19
N ILE A 148 -17.68 -23.73 0.04
CA ILE A 148 -18.36 -23.04 -1.05
C ILE A 148 -19.88 -23.20 -0.88
N PRO A 149 -20.65 -22.12 -0.66
CA PRO A 149 -22.10 -22.24 -0.50
C PRO A 149 -22.78 -22.77 -1.76
N VAL A 150 -23.62 -23.80 -1.63
CA VAL A 150 -24.36 -24.40 -2.77
C VAL A 150 -25.30 -23.37 -3.43
N ARG A 151 -25.77 -22.39 -2.65
CA ARG A 151 -26.62 -21.28 -3.14
C ARG A 151 -25.89 -20.28 -4.05
N GLN A 152 -24.56 -20.24 -4.04
CA GLN A 152 -23.76 -19.32 -4.87
C GLN A 152 -23.53 -19.92 -6.26
N LEU A 153 -24.61 -20.05 -7.04
CA LEU A 153 -24.56 -20.57 -8.40
C LEU A 153 -23.96 -19.53 -9.36
N LEU A 154 -23.09 -19.97 -10.27
CA LEU A 154 -22.49 -19.12 -11.29
C LEU A 154 -23.53 -18.54 -12.27
N ALA A 155 -24.63 -19.28 -12.47
CA ALA A 155 -25.79 -18.85 -13.26
C ALA A 155 -26.54 -17.63 -12.67
N SER A 156 -26.13 -17.12 -11.50
CA SER A 156 -26.67 -15.90 -10.87
C SER A 156 -25.69 -14.72 -11.04
N PRO A 157 -25.54 -14.14 -12.24
CA PRO A 157 -24.45 -13.21 -12.57
C PRO A 157 -24.52 -11.89 -11.79
N ARG A 158 -25.72 -11.44 -11.38
CA ARG A 158 -25.88 -10.20 -10.61
C ARG A 158 -25.24 -10.30 -9.22
N GLN A 159 -25.41 -11.43 -8.55
CA GLN A 159 -24.83 -11.66 -7.23
C GLN A 159 -23.30 -11.72 -7.32
N LEU A 160 -22.79 -12.44 -8.32
CA LEU A 160 -21.35 -12.51 -8.57
C LEU A 160 -20.77 -11.12 -8.87
N GLN A 161 -21.42 -10.33 -9.73
CA GLN A 161 -20.98 -8.98 -10.07
C GLN A 161 -20.90 -8.08 -8.82
N GLN A 162 -21.93 -8.11 -7.95
CA GLN A 162 -21.92 -7.35 -6.70
C GLN A 162 -20.79 -7.78 -5.77
N SER A 163 -20.54 -9.09 -5.63
CA SER A 163 -19.42 -9.59 -4.83
C SER A 163 -18.07 -9.19 -5.41
N VAL A 164 -17.89 -9.22 -6.73
CA VAL A 164 -16.66 -8.73 -7.37
C VAL A 164 -16.44 -7.24 -7.10
N TYR A 165 -17.50 -6.43 -7.06
CA TYR A 165 -17.39 -4.99 -6.76
C TYR A 165 -16.99 -4.76 -5.30
N GLY A 166 -17.63 -5.49 -4.36
CA GLY A 166 -17.23 -5.47 -2.96
C GLY A 166 -15.77 -5.92 -2.74
N ALA A 167 -15.32 -6.92 -3.49
CA ALA A 167 -13.94 -7.39 -3.45
C ALA A 167 -12.94 -6.34 -3.93
N LEU A 168 -13.28 -5.58 -4.98
CA LEU A 168 -12.43 -4.49 -5.44
C LEU A 168 -12.30 -3.40 -4.37
N GLU A 169 -13.39 -3.03 -3.71
CA GLU A 169 -13.37 -2.09 -2.60
C GLU A 169 -12.53 -2.62 -1.44
N PHE A 170 -12.70 -3.90 -1.08
CA PHE A 170 -11.88 -4.55 -0.07
C PHE A 170 -10.38 -4.51 -0.41
N ILE A 171 -10.00 -4.87 -1.64
CA ILE A 171 -8.60 -4.82 -2.10
C ILE A 171 -8.07 -3.39 -2.03
N TYR A 172 -8.85 -2.41 -2.51
CA TYR A 172 -8.48 -1.01 -2.44
C TYR A 172 -8.21 -0.56 -0.99
N MET A 173 -9.12 -0.86 -0.06
CA MET A 173 -8.99 -0.51 1.35
C MET A 173 -7.89 -1.29 2.07
N SER A 174 -7.59 -2.50 1.61
CA SER A 174 -6.51 -3.32 2.17
C SER A 174 -5.14 -2.69 2.00
N HIS A 175 -4.94 -1.80 1.00
CA HIS A 175 -3.69 -1.06 0.86
C HIS A 175 -3.45 -0.10 2.05
N PHE A 176 -4.46 0.65 2.47
CA PHE A 176 -4.36 1.49 3.68
C PHE A 176 -4.05 0.65 4.92
N HIS A 177 -4.77 -0.45 5.12
CA HIS A 177 -4.53 -1.34 6.25
C HIS A 177 -3.11 -1.93 6.23
N ARG A 178 -2.65 -2.40 5.05
CA ARG A 178 -1.32 -3.01 4.89
C ARG A 178 -0.19 -2.08 5.29
N TYR A 179 -0.20 -0.82 4.86
CA TYR A 179 0.88 0.11 5.19
C TYR A 179 0.81 0.61 6.63
N TYR A 180 -0.39 0.71 7.19
CA TYR A 180 -0.56 0.92 8.63
C TYR A 180 0.02 -0.26 9.44
N GLU A 181 -0.27 -1.52 9.06
CA GLU A 181 0.28 -2.69 9.73
C GLU A 181 1.80 -2.81 9.58
N LEU A 182 2.36 -2.41 8.44
CA LEU A 182 3.81 -2.32 8.26
C LEU A 182 4.44 -1.37 9.29
N PHE A 183 3.91 -0.17 9.42
CA PHE A 183 4.33 0.80 10.44
C PHE A 183 4.12 0.25 11.86
N ASN A 184 2.91 -0.18 12.19
CA ASN A 184 2.50 -0.61 13.53
C ASN A 184 3.34 -1.80 14.01
N SER A 185 3.56 -2.79 13.15
CA SER A 185 4.35 -3.98 13.49
C SER A 185 5.83 -3.66 13.70
N ARG A 186 6.42 -2.76 12.91
CA ARG A 186 7.81 -2.32 13.11
C ARG A 186 7.96 -1.53 14.41
N THR A 187 7.04 -0.60 14.66
CA THR A 187 7.09 0.25 15.84
C THR A 187 6.85 -0.53 17.13
N LYS A 188 5.92 -1.49 17.14
CA LYS A 188 5.76 -2.41 18.27
C LYS A 188 7.04 -3.20 18.57
N ARG A 189 7.75 -3.66 17.54
CA ARG A 189 9.06 -4.33 17.71
C ARG A 189 10.11 -3.39 18.30
N PHE A 190 10.14 -2.13 17.85
CA PHE A 190 11.03 -1.11 18.39
C PHE A 190 10.82 -0.88 19.88
N PHE A 191 9.58 -0.59 20.31
CA PHE A 191 9.27 -0.37 21.72
C PHE A 191 9.44 -1.62 22.59
N ALA A 192 9.38 -2.81 22.01
CA ALA A 192 9.67 -4.07 22.70
C ALA A 192 11.18 -4.39 22.80
N SER A 193 12.05 -3.65 22.10
CA SER A 193 13.49 -3.91 22.01
C SER A 193 14.30 -2.90 22.81
N LYS A 194 14.80 -3.31 23.98
CA LYS A 194 15.66 -2.47 24.83
C LYS A 194 16.90 -1.95 24.09
N ASN A 195 17.52 -2.80 23.27
CA ASN A 195 18.72 -2.43 22.53
C ASN A 195 18.46 -1.34 21.48
N GLU A 196 17.31 -1.41 20.78
CA GLU A 196 16.95 -0.38 19.79
C GLU A 196 16.62 0.95 20.47
N LEU A 197 15.94 0.90 21.62
CA LEU A 197 15.68 2.09 22.44
C LEU A 197 16.99 2.74 22.92
N GLU A 198 17.93 1.96 23.46
CA GLU A 198 19.23 2.45 23.92
C GLU A 198 20.04 3.07 22.78
N LEU A 199 20.11 2.40 21.62
CA LEU A 199 20.79 2.91 20.43
C LEU A 199 20.24 4.28 20.03
N ALA A 200 18.92 4.39 19.98
CA ALA A 200 18.29 5.60 19.50
C ALA A 200 18.40 6.77 20.48
N LEU A 201 18.36 6.51 21.80
CA LEU A 201 18.71 7.50 22.82
C LEU A 201 20.18 7.93 22.72
N GLN A 202 21.09 7.00 22.41
CA GLN A 202 22.50 7.31 22.21
C GLN A 202 22.70 8.23 21.00
N VAL A 203 22.08 7.93 19.85
CA VAL A 203 22.13 8.75 18.63
C VAL A 203 21.71 10.19 18.95
N GLU A 204 20.60 10.37 19.67
CA GLU A 204 20.09 11.69 20.02
C GLU A 204 20.96 12.41 21.07
N SER A 205 21.51 11.69 22.05
CA SER A 205 22.42 12.27 23.05
C SER A 205 23.72 12.81 22.43
N ASN A 206 24.25 12.11 21.42
CA ASN A 206 25.43 12.53 20.68
C ASN A 206 25.15 13.80 19.87
N ARG A 207 23.95 13.91 19.28
CA ARG A 207 23.50 15.09 18.54
C ARG A 207 23.39 16.34 19.42
N ARG A 208 22.82 16.21 20.63
CA ARG A 208 22.74 17.30 21.61
C ARG A 208 24.13 17.74 22.10
N SER A 209 25.04 16.79 22.29
CA SER A 209 26.41 17.08 22.72
C SER A 209 27.20 17.82 21.63
N ALA A 210 27.00 17.46 20.36
CA ALA A 210 27.63 18.10 19.21
C ALA A 210 27.14 19.55 18.96
N THR A 211 25.90 19.87 19.32
CA THR A 211 25.33 21.23 19.20
C THR A 211 25.66 22.12 20.41
N GLY A 212 25.89 21.54 21.59
CA GLY A 212 26.20 22.27 22.83
C GLY A 212 27.67 22.72 23.00
N GLN A 213 28.62 22.25 22.18
CA GLN A 213 30.03 22.62 22.31
C GLN A 213 30.44 23.94 21.63
N ASN A 214 29.53 24.64 20.94
CA ASN A 214 29.83 25.96 20.34
C ASN A 214 29.66 27.15 21.30
N SER A 215 29.50 26.91 22.60
CA SER A 215 29.48 27.96 23.63
C SER A 215 30.49 27.67 24.74
N CYS A 216 31.78 27.83 24.45
CA CYS A 216 32.84 27.84 25.46
C CYS A 216 33.79 29.02 25.24
N ALA A 217 33.57 30.03 26.08
CA ALA A 217 34.51 31.01 26.63
C ALA A 217 35.85 31.24 25.91
N SER A 218 35.99 32.47 25.41
CA SER A 218 37.26 33.16 25.29
C SER A 218 38.05 33.10 26.61
N GLY A 219 39.18 32.41 26.62
CA GLY A 219 40.25 32.63 27.59
C GLY A 219 40.85 31.38 28.21
N SER A 220 41.76 30.71 27.50
CA SER A 220 43.00 30.15 28.06
C SER A 220 43.69 29.29 27.00
N ALA A 221 44.84 29.75 26.53
CA ALA A 221 45.72 29.01 25.63
C ALA A 221 46.26 27.74 26.31
N HIS A 222 46.09 26.58 25.67
CA HIS A 222 47.15 25.58 25.56
C HIS A 222 46.82 24.55 24.47
N SER A 223 47.80 24.35 23.59
CA SER A 223 47.76 23.55 22.38
C SER A 223 47.50 22.07 22.65
N CYS A 224 46.41 21.54 22.09
CA CYS A 224 46.27 20.13 21.71
C CYS A 224 45.72 20.08 20.28
N SER A 225 46.52 19.55 19.37
CA SER A 225 46.20 19.37 17.95
C SER A 225 45.18 18.23 17.78
N CYS A 226 43.93 18.59 17.57
CA CYS A 226 42.86 17.69 17.11
C CYS A 226 42.25 18.23 15.81
N GLN A 227 43.07 18.66 14.85
CA GLN A 227 42.58 19.12 13.55
C GLN A 227 42.44 17.90 12.63
N ASN A 228 41.20 17.47 12.38
CA ASN A 228 40.73 16.89 11.11
C ASN A 228 39.24 16.45 11.11
N THR A 229 38.46 16.70 12.16
CA THR A 229 37.00 16.43 12.18
C THR A 229 36.11 17.65 11.94
N ASP A 230 36.63 18.88 12.11
CA ASP A 230 35.84 20.11 12.02
C ASP A 230 35.28 20.38 10.62
N ASP A 231 36.03 20.08 9.56
CA ASP A 231 35.60 20.36 8.19
C ASP A 231 34.42 19.47 7.77
N PHE A 232 34.45 18.18 8.11
CA PHE A 232 33.38 17.24 7.76
C PHE A 232 32.08 17.62 8.47
N GLN A 233 32.15 17.97 9.76
CA GLN A 233 30.98 18.41 10.53
C GLN A 233 30.42 19.74 10.00
N ALA A 234 31.28 20.68 9.59
CA ALA A 234 30.85 21.93 8.96
C ALA A 234 30.12 21.69 7.62
N PHE A 235 30.60 20.75 6.79
CA PHE A 235 29.92 20.39 5.53
C PHE A 235 28.56 19.72 5.77
N THR A 236 28.44 18.85 6.78
CA THR A 236 27.16 18.23 7.14
C THR A 236 26.18 19.26 7.69
N LEU A 237 26.59 20.13 8.60
CA LEU A 237 25.72 21.20 9.13
C LEU A 237 25.24 22.17 8.03
N HIS A 238 26.13 22.51 7.08
CA HIS A 238 25.74 23.33 5.94
C HIS A 238 24.71 22.61 5.06
N SER A 239 24.94 21.33 4.75
CA SER A 239 24.03 20.51 3.94
C SER A 239 22.66 20.36 4.62
N ASP A 240 22.66 20.10 5.93
CA ASP A 240 21.45 20.01 6.76
C ASP A 240 20.65 21.32 6.71
N SER A 241 21.33 22.47 6.87
CA SER A 241 20.70 23.79 6.81
C SER A 241 20.07 24.06 5.44
N GLN A 242 20.69 23.64 4.34
CA GLN A 242 20.14 23.84 2.99
C GLN A 242 18.89 22.97 2.76
N ILE A 243 18.92 21.70 3.21
CA ILE A 243 17.75 20.81 3.11
C ILE A 243 16.62 21.32 4.01
N GLN A 244 16.94 21.75 5.23
CA GLN A 244 15.96 22.30 6.16
C GLN A 244 15.28 23.56 5.60
N ALA A 245 16.02 24.46 4.95
CA ALA A 245 15.43 25.62 4.27
C ALA A 245 14.46 25.20 3.14
N GLY A 246 14.78 24.12 2.41
CA GLY A 246 13.89 23.52 1.41
C GLY A 246 12.61 22.95 2.04
N LEU A 247 12.74 22.25 3.17
CA LEU A 247 11.61 21.71 3.93
C LEU A 247 10.72 22.82 4.48
N GLU A 248 11.28 23.84 5.11
CA GLU A 248 10.54 24.99 5.64
C GLU A 248 9.78 25.72 4.53
N LYS A 249 10.42 25.90 3.37
CA LYS A 249 9.76 26.50 2.21
C LYS A 249 8.58 25.65 1.73
N ALA A 250 8.72 24.33 1.68
CA ALA A 250 7.66 23.41 1.30
C ALA A 250 6.50 23.41 2.32
N GLN A 251 6.80 23.38 3.62
CA GLN A 251 5.81 23.36 4.70
C GLN A 251 5.00 24.65 4.79
N ASN A 252 5.53 25.77 4.32
CA ASN A 252 4.82 27.04 4.21
C ASN A 252 3.86 27.12 3.00
N MET A 253 3.82 26.07 2.16
CA MET A 253 2.90 25.98 1.03
C MET A 253 1.54 25.39 1.43
N LYS A 254 0.51 25.68 0.64
CA LYS A 254 -0.86 25.21 0.85
C LYS A 254 -1.01 23.76 0.38
N LEU A 255 -1.23 22.87 1.34
CA LEU A 255 -1.46 21.43 1.11
C LEU A 255 -2.61 21.12 0.14
N LEU A 256 -3.62 21.99 0.05
CA LEU A 256 -4.78 21.79 -0.81
C LEU A 256 -4.57 22.25 -2.25
N ASP A 257 -3.45 22.91 -2.58
CA ASP A 257 -3.15 23.37 -3.93
C ASP A 257 -2.20 22.37 -4.63
N ALA A 258 -2.68 21.73 -5.70
CA ALA A 258 -1.91 20.72 -6.44
C ALA A 258 -0.64 21.30 -7.10
N LYS A 259 -0.67 22.58 -7.51
CA LYS A 259 0.50 23.26 -8.08
C LYS A 259 1.53 23.51 -6.98
N GLU A 260 1.08 23.95 -5.80
CA GLU A 260 1.97 24.16 -4.67
C GLU A 260 2.56 22.82 -4.14
N ASN A 261 1.77 21.74 -4.06
CA ASN A 261 2.29 20.40 -3.71
C ASN A 261 3.39 19.93 -4.67
N ARG A 262 3.23 20.19 -5.98
CA ARG A 262 4.27 19.89 -6.97
C ARG A 262 5.53 20.74 -6.78
N GLN A 263 5.36 22.02 -6.42
CA GLN A 263 6.49 22.91 -6.11
C GLN A 263 7.22 22.48 -4.85
N ALA A 264 6.50 22.08 -3.80
CA ALA A 264 7.05 21.52 -2.57
C ALA A 264 7.88 20.27 -2.85
N TYR A 265 7.34 19.31 -3.60
CA TYR A 265 8.06 18.10 -4.04
C TYR A 265 9.40 18.44 -4.70
N TYR A 266 9.40 19.27 -5.75
CA TYR A 266 10.63 19.59 -6.47
C TYR A 266 11.61 20.42 -5.63
N CYS A 267 11.11 21.28 -4.74
CA CYS A 267 11.97 22.04 -3.85
C CYS A 267 12.78 21.12 -2.92
N ILE A 268 12.14 20.09 -2.37
CA ILE A 268 12.80 19.11 -1.51
C ILE A 268 13.71 18.19 -2.34
N SER A 269 13.23 17.70 -3.48
CA SER A 269 14.00 16.83 -4.38
C SER A 269 15.31 17.48 -4.85
N GLN A 270 15.28 18.75 -5.23
CA GLN A 270 16.49 19.49 -5.64
C GLN A 270 17.47 19.67 -4.48
N ALA A 271 16.97 19.95 -3.27
CA ALA A 271 17.83 20.06 -2.09
C ALA A 271 18.49 18.71 -1.76
N LEU A 272 17.74 17.61 -1.85
CA LEU A 272 18.26 16.26 -1.67
C LEU A 272 19.29 15.86 -2.74
N GLU A 273 19.07 16.21 -4.01
CA GLU A 273 20.01 15.90 -5.09
C GLU A 273 21.37 16.59 -4.89
N VAL A 274 21.37 17.82 -4.38
CA VAL A 274 22.60 18.61 -4.21
C VAL A 274 23.30 18.32 -2.88
N PHE A 275 22.54 18.16 -1.80
CA PHE A 275 23.07 18.12 -0.42
C PHE A 275 22.86 16.78 0.30
N GLY A 276 22.07 15.86 -0.27
CA GLY A 276 21.65 14.64 0.38
C GLY A 276 22.80 13.74 0.81
N ASP A 277 23.83 13.55 -0.01
CA ASP A 277 24.94 12.64 0.31
C ASP A 277 25.77 13.08 1.53
N ARG A 278 25.68 14.35 1.92
CA ARG A 278 26.48 14.96 2.99
C ARG A 278 25.66 15.32 4.24
N ALA A 279 24.33 15.24 4.14
CA ALA A 279 23.42 15.55 5.21
C ALA A 279 23.33 14.42 6.25
N SER A 280 22.93 14.77 7.47
CA SER A 280 22.66 13.81 8.54
C SER A 280 21.48 12.90 8.16
N ALA A 281 21.51 11.66 8.67
CA ALA A 281 20.48 10.67 8.35
C ALA A 281 19.07 11.17 8.70
N GLY A 282 18.87 11.75 9.89
CA GLY A 282 17.60 12.34 10.30
C GLY A 282 17.04 13.40 9.33
N VAL A 283 17.88 14.32 8.84
CA VAL A 283 17.45 15.35 7.87
C VAL A 283 17.10 14.73 6.52
N ARG A 284 17.93 13.78 6.04
CA ARG A 284 17.66 13.05 4.79
C ARG A 284 16.34 12.30 4.85
N TYR A 285 16.10 11.54 5.91
CA TYR A 285 14.85 10.80 6.06
C TYR A 285 13.65 11.71 6.13
N THR A 286 13.72 12.78 6.93
CA THR A 286 12.64 13.77 7.02
C THR A 286 12.32 14.36 5.65
N ALA A 287 13.35 14.76 4.89
CA ALA A 287 13.17 15.30 3.55
C ALA A 287 12.58 14.27 2.56
N GLN A 288 13.10 13.05 2.53
CA GLN A 288 12.59 12.01 1.64
C GLN A 288 11.13 11.66 1.96
N GLY A 289 10.77 11.53 3.25
CA GLY A 289 9.40 11.24 3.66
C GLY A 289 8.44 12.40 3.40
N GLU A 290 8.84 13.65 3.63
CA GLU A 290 8.05 14.84 3.26
C GLU A 290 7.82 14.90 1.74
N MET A 291 8.85 14.60 0.94
CA MET A 291 8.72 14.52 -0.52
C MET A 291 7.64 13.50 -0.94
N LEU A 292 7.62 12.31 -0.33
CA LEU A 292 6.60 11.28 -0.60
C LEU A 292 5.21 11.68 -0.13
N PHE A 293 5.11 12.42 0.98
CA PHE A 293 3.83 12.97 1.43
C PHE A 293 3.23 13.92 0.38
N TYR A 294 4.01 14.83 -0.18
CA TYR A 294 3.53 15.71 -1.27
C TYR A 294 3.19 14.95 -2.55
N ASP A 295 3.94 13.89 -2.87
CA ASP A 295 3.65 13.04 -4.02
C ASP A 295 2.30 12.30 -3.85
N PHE A 296 2.04 11.79 -2.65
CA PHE A 296 0.74 11.24 -2.28
C PHE A 296 -0.38 12.28 -2.48
N LEU A 297 -0.24 13.49 -1.91
CA LEU A 297 -1.26 14.53 -2.02
C LEU A 297 -1.56 14.89 -3.49
N LEU A 298 -0.51 15.02 -4.31
CA LEU A 298 -0.63 15.33 -5.73
C LEU A 298 -1.41 14.24 -6.49
N HIS A 299 -0.99 12.98 -6.33
CA HIS A 299 -1.58 11.86 -7.07
C HIS A 299 -2.97 11.48 -6.58
N PHE A 300 -3.18 11.48 -5.25
CA PHE A 300 -4.48 11.21 -4.66
C PHE A 300 -5.51 12.26 -5.09
N LYS A 301 -5.17 13.55 -4.96
CA LYS A 301 -6.07 14.62 -5.36
C LYS A 301 -6.40 14.57 -6.85
N LYS A 302 -5.39 14.37 -7.71
CA LYS A 302 -5.60 14.24 -9.16
C LYS A 302 -6.57 13.10 -9.50
N ALA A 303 -6.47 11.96 -8.83
CA ALA A 303 -7.39 10.83 -9.03
C ALA A 303 -8.83 11.19 -8.62
N PHE A 304 -9.03 11.77 -7.44
CA PHE A 304 -10.36 12.14 -6.94
C PHE A 304 -11.00 13.32 -7.69
N ASP A 305 -10.20 14.30 -8.13
CA ASP A 305 -10.71 15.42 -8.93
C ASP A 305 -11.13 14.97 -10.34
N SER A 306 -10.44 13.98 -10.93
CA SER A 306 -10.75 13.49 -12.28
C SER A 306 -11.88 12.45 -12.33
N MET A 307 -11.99 11.58 -11.32
CA MET A 307 -12.98 10.49 -11.29
C MET A 307 -14.26 10.85 -10.54
N GLY A 308 -14.26 11.94 -9.76
CA GLY A 308 -15.39 12.35 -8.93
C GLY A 308 -15.70 11.34 -7.82
N ASN A 309 -16.97 11.27 -7.40
CA ASN A 309 -17.41 10.48 -6.23
C ASN A 309 -17.95 9.08 -6.57
N ARG A 310 -17.74 8.58 -7.79
CA ARG A 310 -18.23 7.24 -8.17
C ARG A 310 -17.19 6.18 -7.82
N SER A 311 -17.42 5.40 -6.76
CA SER A 311 -16.49 4.34 -6.30
C SER A 311 -15.99 3.44 -7.42
N ILE A 312 -16.88 2.95 -8.27
CA ILE A 312 -16.52 2.00 -9.34
C ILE A 312 -15.52 2.57 -10.36
N LEU A 313 -15.48 3.90 -10.56
CA LEU A 313 -14.47 4.53 -11.42
C LEU A 313 -13.08 4.43 -10.79
N HIS A 314 -12.98 4.66 -9.48
CA HIS A 314 -11.72 4.49 -8.73
C HIS A 314 -11.25 3.04 -8.74
N LEU A 315 -12.17 2.10 -8.56
CA LEU A 315 -11.85 0.67 -8.47
C LEU A 315 -11.41 0.03 -9.80
N THR A 316 -11.79 0.63 -10.93
CA THR A 316 -11.45 0.13 -12.28
C THR A 316 -10.17 0.72 -12.86
N HIS A 317 -9.49 1.62 -12.13
CA HIS A 317 -8.25 2.28 -12.54
C HIS A 317 -7.09 1.96 -11.58
N PRO A 318 -6.60 0.70 -11.55
CA PRO A 318 -5.53 0.28 -10.65
C PRO A 318 -4.22 1.03 -10.85
N GLU A 319 -3.95 1.47 -12.07
CA GLU A 319 -2.77 2.27 -12.40
C GLU A 319 -2.77 3.61 -11.65
N ASP A 320 -3.93 4.25 -11.51
CA ASP A 320 -4.03 5.56 -10.87
C ASP A 320 -3.87 5.47 -9.35
N TYR A 321 -4.53 4.49 -8.71
CA TYR A 321 -4.36 4.31 -7.27
C TYR A 321 -3.03 3.67 -6.87
N SER A 322 -2.40 2.89 -7.75
CA SER A 322 -1.08 2.32 -7.48
C SER A 322 -0.02 3.40 -7.22
N ARG A 323 -0.14 4.58 -7.85
CA ARG A 323 0.83 5.68 -7.71
C ARG A 323 0.82 6.26 -6.30
N TYR A 324 -0.33 6.71 -5.82
CA TYR A 324 -0.39 7.28 -4.48
C TYR A 324 -0.21 6.23 -3.39
N PHE A 325 -0.60 4.97 -3.61
CA PHE A 325 -0.26 3.89 -2.67
C PHE A 325 1.22 3.51 -2.70
N SER A 326 1.96 3.74 -3.79
CA SER A 326 3.43 3.62 -3.80
C SER A 326 4.05 4.66 -2.87
N ALA A 327 3.60 5.92 -2.96
CA ALA A 327 4.08 6.97 -2.08
C ALA A 327 3.83 6.66 -0.59
N VAL A 328 2.64 6.14 -0.23
CA VAL A 328 2.33 5.71 1.15
C VAL A 328 3.22 4.54 1.59
N LYS A 329 3.45 3.56 0.70
CA LYS A 329 4.36 2.43 0.97
C LYS A 329 5.77 2.92 1.26
N GLU A 330 6.31 3.74 0.36
CA GLU A 330 7.66 4.26 0.46
C GLU A 330 7.81 5.14 1.72
N LEU A 331 6.78 5.90 2.09
CA LEU A 331 6.79 6.67 3.35
C LEU A 331 6.88 5.75 4.57
N ALA A 332 6.10 4.67 4.61
CA ALA A 332 6.17 3.67 5.67
C ALA A 332 7.53 2.93 5.70
N ASP A 333 8.12 2.66 4.53
CA ASP A 333 9.47 2.06 4.41
C ASP A 333 10.54 3.03 4.96
N ILE A 334 10.47 4.33 4.65
CA ILE A 334 11.40 5.34 5.20
C ILE A 334 11.26 5.47 6.71
N ILE A 335 10.04 5.45 7.25
CA ILE A 335 9.84 5.47 8.71
C ILE A 335 10.52 4.25 9.34
N THR A 336 10.40 3.07 8.72
CA THR A 336 11.07 1.86 9.19
C THR A 336 12.59 2.02 9.20
N LEU A 337 13.17 2.56 8.12
CA LEU A 337 14.60 2.82 8.03
C LEU A 337 15.08 3.84 9.08
N ALA A 338 14.32 4.91 9.30
CA ALA A 338 14.64 5.91 10.32
C ALA A 338 14.63 5.28 11.74
N ILE A 339 13.68 4.39 12.02
CA ILE A 339 13.65 3.64 13.29
C ILE A 339 14.88 2.70 13.39
N ASP A 340 15.21 1.99 12.31
CA ASP A 340 16.36 1.06 12.27
C ASP A 340 17.70 1.77 12.52
N GLU A 341 17.85 3.01 12.04
CA GLU A 341 19.04 3.84 12.28
C GLU A 341 18.99 4.65 13.59
N GLY A 342 17.93 4.51 14.39
CA GLY A 342 17.78 5.22 15.66
C GLY A 342 17.39 6.69 15.53
N GLU A 343 16.97 7.13 14.35
CA GLU A 343 16.52 8.50 14.05
C GLU A 343 15.07 8.74 14.51
N ILE A 344 14.82 8.64 15.83
CA ILE A 344 13.46 8.68 16.41
C ILE A 344 12.71 9.97 16.09
N ILE A 345 13.39 11.13 16.12
CA ILE A 345 12.71 12.41 15.83
C ILE A 345 12.22 12.44 14.38
N ALA A 346 13.05 11.99 13.43
CA ALA A 346 12.64 11.89 12.03
C ALA A 346 11.49 10.89 11.89
N ALA A 347 11.59 9.71 12.52
CA ALA A 347 10.52 8.71 12.51
C ALA A 347 9.20 9.23 13.09
N SER A 348 9.24 9.99 14.19
CA SER A 348 8.07 10.62 14.82
C SER A 348 7.42 11.65 13.88
N LEU A 349 8.19 12.56 13.29
CA LEU A 349 7.67 13.55 12.35
C LEU A 349 7.04 12.88 11.12
N LEU A 350 7.68 11.84 10.58
CA LEU A 350 7.17 11.11 9.43
C LEU A 350 5.95 10.25 9.78
N ALA A 351 5.84 9.74 11.01
CA ALA A 351 4.63 9.07 11.49
C ALA A 351 3.43 10.04 11.53
N ILE A 352 3.65 11.32 11.87
CA ILE A 352 2.63 12.37 11.74
C ILE A 352 2.24 12.54 10.26
N ARG A 353 3.21 12.59 9.34
CA ARG A 353 2.89 12.68 7.90
C ARG A 353 2.13 11.47 7.37
N LEU A 354 2.47 10.27 7.83
CA LEU A 354 1.70 9.09 7.50
C LEU A 354 0.28 9.22 8.04
N ALA A 355 0.07 9.68 9.28
CA ALA A 355 -1.28 9.97 9.80
C ALA A 355 -2.03 11.02 8.97
N ASP A 356 -1.36 12.10 8.57
CA ASP A 356 -1.92 13.15 7.73
C ASP A 356 -2.42 12.59 6.39
N THR A 357 -1.74 11.60 5.78
CA THR A 357 -2.24 10.97 4.54
C THR A 357 -3.60 10.27 4.74
N TYR A 358 -3.84 9.65 5.89
CA TYR A 358 -5.08 8.94 6.19
C TYR A 358 -6.19 9.95 6.54
N LEU A 359 -5.87 10.98 7.32
CA LEU A 359 -6.80 12.09 7.62
C LEU A 359 -7.19 12.85 6.36
N PHE A 360 -6.25 13.07 5.44
CA PHE A 360 -6.51 13.70 4.15
C PHE A 360 -7.39 12.83 3.26
N ALA A 361 -7.15 11.51 3.21
CA ALA A 361 -7.95 10.59 2.40
C ALA A 361 -9.37 10.39 2.93
N ALA A 362 -9.55 10.34 4.26
CA ALA A 362 -10.82 10.02 4.91
C ALA A 362 -12.06 10.77 4.35
N PRO A 363 -12.09 12.11 4.19
CA PRO A 363 -13.26 12.79 3.63
C PRO A 363 -13.55 12.41 2.17
N HIS A 364 -12.54 12.07 1.38
CA HIS A 364 -12.71 11.62 0.00
C HIS A 364 -13.25 10.19 -0.06
N ILE A 365 -12.72 9.30 0.78
CA ILE A 365 -13.20 7.93 0.93
C ILE A 365 -14.64 7.92 1.43
N MET A 366 -14.96 8.75 2.43
CA MET A 366 -16.31 8.86 3.00
C MET A 366 -17.36 9.25 1.96
N ARG A 367 -17.01 10.20 1.07
CA ARG A 367 -17.92 10.65 -0.01
C ARG A 367 -18.06 9.64 -1.15
N THR A 368 -17.04 8.81 -1.37
CA THR A 368 -16.93 7.96 -2.56
C THR A 368 -17.38 6.52 -2.30
N PHE A 369 -16.99 5.95 -1.16
CA PHE A 369 -17.21 4.54 -0.82
C PHE A 369 -18.30 4.39 0.25
N SER A 370 -18.11 5.00 1.42
CA SER A 370 -19.13 5.25 2.45
C SER A 370 -18.45 5.76 3.72
N GLN A 371 -19.24 6.22 4.70
CA GLN A 371 -18.73 6.52 6.03
C GLN A 371 -18.17 5.28 6.74
N GLU A 372 -18.81 4.12 6.58
CA GLU A 372 -18.37 2.86 7.20
C GLU A 372 -17.00 2.43 6.65
N THR A 373 -16.79 2.57 5.35
CA THR A 373 -15.52 2.29 4.67
C THR A 373 -14.40 3.25 5.13
N ALA A 374 -14.72 4.50 5.43
CA ALA A 374 -13.73 5.51 5.84
C ALA A 374 -13.36 5.46 7.32
N ALA A 375 -14.20 4.89 8.19
CA ALA A 375 -14.01 4.91 9.64
C ALA A 375 -12.65 4.35 10.10
N PRO A 376 -12.15 3.21 9.58
CA PRO A 376 -10.85 2.66 9.98
C PRO A 376 -9.66 3.60 9.71
N LEU A 377 -9.74 4.46 8.69
CA LEU A 377 -8.65 5.40 8.38
C LEU A 377 -8.42 6.39 9.51
N MET A 378 -9.50 6.82 10.18
CA MET A 378 -9.41 7.73 11.32
C MET A 378 -8.78 7.05 12.54
N GLU A 379 -9.12 5.78 12.78
CA GLU A 379 -8.53 4.98 13.85
C GLU A 379 -7.02 4.75 13.60
N TYR A 380 -6.64 4.43 12.36
CA TYR A 380 -5.24 4.28 11.98
C TYR A 380 -4.47 5.59 12.16
N ALA A 381 -5.02 6.71 11.70
CA ALA A 381 -4.43 8.03 11.89
C ALA A 381 -4.21 8.36 13.38
N GLN A 382 -5.25 8.17 14.20
CA GLN A 382 -5.16 8.41 15.64
C GLN A 382 -4.08 7.55 16.29
N SER A 383 -4.02 6.25 15.97
CA SER A 383 -2.99 5.37 16.50
C SER A 383 -1.59 5.84 16.10
N MET A 384 -1.37 6.25 14.85
CA MET A 384 -0.08 6.75 14.38
C MET A 384 0.33 8.06 15.07
N LEU A 385 -0.61 8.96 15.33
CA LEU A 385 -0.35 10.20 16.07
C LEU A 385 0.04 9.94 17.54
N ILE A 386 -0.63 8.99 18.21
CA ILE A 386 -0.27 8.58 19.58
C ILE A 386 1.15 8.03 19.58
N THR A 387 1.46 7.12 18.67
CA THR A 387 2.78 6.52 18.55
C THR A 387 3.87 7.56 18.20
N ALA A 388 3.57 8.53 17.32
CA ALA A 388 4.48 9.63 17.02
C ALA A 388 4.80 10.46 18.27
N HIS A 389 3.80 10.72 19.12
CA HIS A 389 3.99 11.43 20.38
C HIS A 389 4.80 10.62 21.39
N GLU A 390 4.57 9.31 21.48
CA GLU A 390 5.37 8.40 22.32
C GLU A 390 6.85 8.42 21.90
N MET A 391 7.13 8.34 20.59
CA MET A 391 8.47 8.44 20.02
C MET A 391 9.15 9.76 20.41
N ALA A 392 8.48 10.90 20.23
CA ALA A 392 9.03 12.21 20.61
C ALA A 392 9.29 12.30 22.13
N SER A 393 8.38 11.76 22.94
CA SER A 393 8.48 11.77 24.40
C SER A 393 9.70 11.00 24.93
N LEU A 394 10.16 9.95 24.23
CA LEU A 394 11.40 9.23 24.57
C LEU A 394 12.61 10.16 24.58
N VAL A 395 12.65 11.10 23.63
CA VAL A 395 13.77 12.05 23.46
C VAL A 395 13.70 13.18 24.49
N GLU A 396 12.49 13.61 24.86
CA GLU A 396 12.28 14.65 25.87
C GLU A 396 12.54 14.13 27.30
N MET A 397 12.14 12.88 27.58
CA MET A 397 12.24 12.26 28.92
C MET A 397 12.86 10.85 28.87
N PRO A 398 14.16 10.72 28.56
CA PRO A 398 14.82 9.42 28.41
C PRO A 398 14.79 8.56 29.68
N GLU A 399 14.72 9.19 30.86
CA GLU A 399 14.70 8.49 32.17
C GLU A 399 13.43 7.63 32.37
N ARG A 400 12.33 7.92 31.68
CA ARG A 400 11.09 7.14 31.77
C ARG A 400 11.09 5.89 30.89
N ALA A 401 12.01 5.79 29.93
CA ALA A 401 12.05 4.73 28.94
C ALA A 401 12.91 3.51 29.33
N VAL A 402 13.80 3.68 30.32
CA VAL A 402 14.83 2.68 30.70
C VAL A 402 14.49 1.96 32.02
N GLN A 403 13.35 2.30 32.65
CA GLN A 403 12.78 1.57 33.79
C GLN A 403 11.95 0.39 33.31
#